data_AF-A0A257LGG5-F1
#
_entry.id   AF-A0A257LGG5-F1
#
_cell.length_a   1.000
_cell.length_b   1.000
_cell.length_c   1.000
_cell.angle_alpha   90.00
_cell.angle_beta   90.00
_cell.angle_gamma   90.00
#
_symmetry.space_group_name_H-M   'P 1'
#
loop_
_entity.id
_entity.type
_entity.pdbx_description
1 polymer ?
#
loop_
_entity_poly.entity_id
_entity_poly.type
_entity_poly.pdbx_seq_one_letter_code
_entity_poly.pdbx_strand_id
1 'polypeptide(L)' 'MLEDLKREAYEANIALPRHGLITLAFGNASALDRARG' A
#
# COMPACT_ATOMS: atom_id res chain seq x y z
N MET A 1 16.84 -5.86 1.77
CA MET A 1 15.59 -6.63 1.52
C MET A 1 14.63 -5.72 0.72
N LEU A 2 13.41 -6.11 0.33
CA LEU A 2 12.43 -5.24 -0.38
C LEU A 2 11.87 -4.10 0.50
N GLU A 3 12.73 -3.38 1.22
CA GLU A 3 12.34 -2.40 2.24
C GLU A 3 11.59 -1.19 1.65
N ASP A 4 12.03 -0.69 0.50
CA ASP A 4 11.35 0.41 -0.19
C ASP A 4 9.96 0.02 -0.70
N LEU A 5 9.84 -1.18 -1.28
CA LEU A 5 8.55 -1.70 -1.78
C LEU A 5 7.55 -1.92 -0.64
N LYS A 6 8.03 -2.40 0.52
CA LYS A 6 7.21 -2.52 1.73
C LYS A 6 6.77 -1.16 2.26
N ARG A 7 7.67 -0.17 2.25
CA ARG A 7 7.36 1.20 2.68
C ARG A 7 6.27 1.82 1.80
N GLU A 8 6.40 1.69 0.47
CA GLU A 8 5.41 2.20 -0.48
C GLU A 8 4.03 1.57 -0.27
N ALA A 9 3.97 0.24 -0.17
CA ALA A 9 2.72 -0.46 0.12
C ALA A 9 2.11 -0.03 1.46
N TYR A 10 2.93 0.16 2.51
CA TYR A 10 2.46 0.63 3.81
C TYR A 10 1.88 2.04 3.73
N GLU A 11 2.62 2.99 3.14
CA GLU A 11 2.18 4.39 3.00
C GLU A 11 0.88 4.51 2.21
N ALA A 12 0.74 3.73 1.13
CA ALA A 12 -0.49 3.66 0.35
C ALA A 12 -1.69 3.17 1.19
N ASN A 13 -1.50 2.10 1.98
CA ASN A 13 -2.57 1.60 2.86
C ASN A 13 -2.96 2.61 3.94
N ILE A 14 -2.01 3.38 4.48
CA ILE A 14 -2.31 4.47 5.43
C ILE A 14 -3.03 5.65 4.75
N ALA A 15 -2.80 5.89 3.46
CA ALA A 15 -3.49 6.95 2.71
C ALA A 15 -4.97 6.62 2.44
N LEU A 16 -5.33 5.34 2.27
CA LEU A 16 -6.72 4.91 2.03
C LEU A 16 -7.74 5.48 3.03
N PRO A 17 -7.58 5.31 4.37
CA PRO A 17 -8.53 5.88 5.32
C PRO A 17 -8.42 7.40 5.41
N ARG A 18 -7.22 7.99 5.21
CA ARG A 18 -7.02 9.45 5.21
C ARG A 18 -7.80 10.15 4.09
N HIS A 19 -7.96 9.49 2.96
CA HIS A 19 -8.76 9.97 1.84
C HIS A 19 -10.23 9.50 1.89
N GLY A 20 -10.66 8.79 2.94
CA GLY A 20 -12.02 8.28 3.06
C GLY A 20 -12.39 7.21 2.02
N LEU A 21 -11.40 6.53 1.44
CA LEU A 21 -11.60 5.51 0.41
C LEU A 21 -12.03 4.16 0.99
N ILE A 22 -11.87 3.98 2.30
CA ILE A 22 -12.21 2.74 3.00
C ILE A 22 -12.92 3.04 4.34
N THR A 23 -13.66 2.06 4.84
CA THR A 23 -14.20 2.05 6.20
C THR A 23 -13.83 0.75 6.89
N LEU A 24 -13.67 0.78 8.22
CA LEU A 24 -13.19 -0.36 9.01
C LEU A 24 -11.88 -0.94 8.42
N ALA A 25 -11.81 -2.26 8.24
CA ALA A 25 -10.66 -2.96 7.67
C ALA A 25 -10.85 -3.32 6.18
N PHE A 26 -11.80 -2.68 5.48
CA PHE A 26 -12.00 -2.95 4.05
C PHE A 26 -10.93 -2.28 3.19
N GLY A 27 -10.62 -2.89 2.04
CA GLY A 27 -9.67 -2.35 1.06
C GLY A 27 -8.19 -2.55 1.43
N ASN A 28 -7.34 -2.66 0.41
CA ASN A 28 -5.90 -2.73 0.55
C ASN A 28 -5.19 -2.18 -0.70
N ALA A 29 -3.92 -1.79 -0.53
CA ALA A 29 -3.01 -1.44 -1.61
C ALA A 29 -1.79 -2.37 -1.60
N SER A 30 -1.27 -2.68 -2.78
CA SER A 30 -0.05 -3.47 -2.99
C SER A 30 0.89 -2.78 -3.95
N ALA A 31 2.19 -3.07 -3.85
CA ALA A 31 3.21 -2.53 -4.73
C ALA A 31 3.92 -3.67 -5.47
N LEU A 32 4.31 -3.43 -6.72
CA LEU A 32 4.96 -4.40 -7.60
C LEU A 32 6.26 -3.80 -8.16
N ASP A 33 7.37 -4.49 -7.92
CA ASP A 33 8.64 -4.22 -8.60
C ASP A 33 8.65 -4.92 -9.97
N ARG A 34 8.42 -4.15 -11.04
CA ARG A 34 8.35 -4.66 -12.42
C ARG A 34 9.69 -5.18 -12.97
N ALA A 35 10.81 -4.83 -12.35
CA ALA A 35 12.10 -5.39 -12.77
C ALA A 35 12.29 -6.83 -12.27
N ARG A 36 11.52 -7.22 -11.26
CA ARG A 36 11.57 -8.53 -10.60
C ARG A 36 10.28 -9.33 -10.76
N GLY A 37 9.33 -8.85 -11.56
CA GLY A 37 7.96 -9.38 -11.70
C GLY A 37 7.52 -9.53 -13.14
#